data_AF-A0A1N7ITM9-F1
#
_entry.id   AF-A0A1N7ITM9-F1
#
_cell.length_a   1.000
_cell.length_b   1.000
_cell.length_c   1.000
_cell.angle_alpha   90.00
_cell.angle_beta   90.00
_cell.angle_gamma   90.00
#
_symmetry.space_group_name_H-M   'P 1'
#
loop_
_entity.id
_entity.type
_entity.pdbx_description
1 polymer ?
#
loop_
_entity_poly.entity_id
_entity_poly.type
_entity_poly.pdbx_seq_one_letter_code
_entity_poly.pdbx_strand_id
1 'polypeptide(L)'
;MKYKRCLGKEHIAPWERAFEKVLSPIEVFIHRQTTSGILLMLCAVIALFIANSALAHHYHDFFKLYFTIGLEEFQLSKTLHHWINDGLMA
;
A
#
# COMPACT_ATOMS: atom_id res chain seq x y z
N MET A 1 -22.05 -25.46 -24.36
CA MET A 1 -23.31 -24.86 -23.85
C MET A 1 -22.96 -23.46 -23.35
N LYS A 2 -23.21 -22.40 -24.14
CA LYS A 2 -22.79 -21.01 -23.81
C LYS A 2 -23.88 -20.36 -22.96
N TYR A 3 -23.60 -20.09 -21.70
CA TYR A 3 -24.51 -19.35 -20.82
C TYR A 3 -24.56 -17.88 -21.29
N LYS A 4 -25.68 -17.47 -21.88
CA LYS A 4 -25.98 -16.05 -22.13
C LYS A 4 -26.28 -15.40 -20.78
N ARG A 5 -25.41 -14.55 -20.27
CA ARG A 5 -25.78 -13.58 -19.22
C ARG A 5 -26.32 -12.34 -19.92
N CYS A 6 -27.60 -12.05 -19.69
CA CYS A 6 -28.21 -10.77 -20.02
C CYS A 6 -27.56 -9.69 -19.14
N LEU A 7 -26.71 -8.83 -19.71
CA LEU A 7 -26.24 -7.63 -19.04
C LEU A 7 -27.42 -6.65 -18.91
N GLY A 8 -27.98 -6.57 -17.70
CA GLY A 8 -28.67 -5.36 -17.27
C GLY A 8 -27.67 -4.20 -17.30
N LYS A 9 -28.14 -3.00 -17.68
CA LYS A 9 -27.32 -1.79 -17.86
C LYS A 9 -26.37 -1.59 -16.67
N GLU A 10 -25.10 -1.92 -16.85
CA GLU A 10 -24.06 -1.72 -15.83
C GLU A 10 -23.82 -0.22 -15.73
N HIS A 11 -24.34 0.38 -14.64
CA HIS A 11 -23.95 1.72 -14.23
C HIS A 11 -22.53 1.65 -13.65
N ILE A 12 -21.52 1.50 -14.52
CA ILE A 12 -20.12 1.52 -14.13
C ILE A 12 -19.81 2.96 -13.74
N ALA A 13 -19.63 3.21 -12.44
CA ALA A 13 -19.27 4.54 -11.96
C ALA A 13 -17.88 4.90 -12.52
N PRO A 14 -17.65 6.15 -12.95
CA PRO A 14 -16.37 6.55 -13.54
C PRO A 14 -15.17 6.29 -12.63
N TRP A 15 -15.36 6.30 -11.31
CA TRP A 15 -14.36 5.95 -10.30
C TRP A 15 -13.91 4.50 -10.38
N GLU A 16 -14.81 3.57 -10.71
CA GLU A 16 -14.51 2.13 -10.80
C GLU A 16 -13.45 1.85 -11.87
N ARG A 17 -13.55 2.50 -13.03
CA ARG A 17 -12.56 2.39 -14.10
C ARG A 17 -11.18 2.92 -13.69
N ALA A 18 -11.13 3.95 -12.85
CA ALA A 18 -9.87 4.46 -12.32
C ALA A 18 -9.26 3.48 -11.32
N PHE A 19 -10.08 2.90 -10.42
CA PHE A 19 -9.64 1.86 -9.49
C PHE A 19 -9.18 0.59 -10.21
N GLU A 20 -9.92 0.08 -11.19
CA GLU A 20 -9.53 -1.09 -11.99
C GLU A 20 -8.19 -0.89 -12.70
N LYS A 21 -7.93 0.30 -13.23
CA LYS A 21 -6.66 0.61 -13.89
C LYS A 21 -5.48 0.61 -12.93
N VAL A 22 -5.70 0.96 -11.66
CA VAL A 22 -4.68 0.93 -10.60
C VAL A 22 -4.53 -0.47 -10.00
N LEU A 23 -5.63 -1.19 -9.79
CA LEU A 23 -5.65 -2.51 -9.14
C LEU A 23 -5.17 -3.63 -10.08
N SER A 24 -5.48 -3.56 -11.38
CA SER A 24 -5.09 -4.62 -12.33
C SER A 24 -3.58 -4.94 -12.35
N PRO A 25 -2.63 -3.98 -12.38
CA PRO A 25 -1.22 -4.31 -12.29
C PRO A 25 -0.82 -4.87 -10.90
N ILE A 26 -1.48 -4.42 -9.83
CA ILE A 26 -1.23 -4.90 -8.45
C ILE A 26 -1.68 -6.36 -8.31
N GLU A 27 -2.84 -6.70 -8.86
CA GLU A 27 -3.37 -8.07 -8.85
C GLU A 27 -2.45 -9.02 -9.61
N VAL A 28 -1.99 -8.62 -10.79
CA VAL A 28 -1.01 -9.40 -11.57
C VAL A 28 0.30 -9.54 -10.81
N PHE A 29 0.75 -8.48 -10.12
CA PHE A 29 1.96 -8.52 -9.31
C PHE A 29 1.84 -9.48 -8.11
N ILE A 30 0.73 -9.43 -7.37
CA ILE A 30 0.44 -10.32 -6.24
C ILE A 30 0.34 -11.77 -6.71
N HIS A 31 -0.30 -12.01 -7.87
CA HIS A 31 -0.44 -13.34 -8.45
C HIS A 31 0.91 -13.94 -8.89
N ARG A 32 1.93 -13.12 -9.13
CA ARG A 32 3.31 -13.54 -9.44
C ARG A 32 4.11 -13.75 -8.15
N GLN A 33 3.88 -14.89 -7.49
CA GLN A 33 4.48 -15.25 -6.19
C GLN A 33 6.01 -15.10 -6.12
N THR A 34 6.75 -15.49 -7.16
CA THR A 34 8.23 -15.42 -7.15
C THR A 34 8.73 -13.98 -7.23
N THR A 35 8.11 -13.15 -8.07
CA THR A 35 8.53 -11.76 -8.28
C THR A 35 8.25 -10.91 -7.05
N SER A 36 7.10 -11.12 -6.40
CA SER A 36 6.76 -10.42 -5.15
C SER A 36 7.69 -10.80 -4.00
N GLY A 37 8.04 -12.10 -3.88
CA GLY A 37 9.01 -12.57 -2.90
C GLY A 37 10.41 -11.99 -3.10
N ILE A 38 10.91 -11.94 -4.33
CA ILE A 38 12.21 -11.33 -4.64
C ILE A 38 12.19 -9.83 -4.33
N LEU A 39 11.13 -9.11 -4.71
CA LEU A 39 11.02 -7.68 -4.41
C LEU A 39 11.02 -7.42 -2.91
N LEU A 40 10.28 -8.22 -2.14
CA LEU A 40 10.23 -8.09 -0.68
C LEU A 40 11.60 -8.35 -0.05
N MET A 41 12.33 -9.36 -0.51
CA MET A 41 13.69 -9.65 -0.05
C MET A 41 14.63 -8.48 -0.37
N LEU A 42 14.55 -7.90 -1.57
CA LEU A 42 15.35 -6.73 -1.94
C LEU A 42 15.04 -5.53 -1.04
N CYS A 43 13.76 -5.24 -0.80
CA CYS A 43 13.35 -4.18 0.12
C CYS A 43 13.91 -4.41 1.53
N ALA A 44 13.89 -5.64 2.04
CA ALA A 44 14.44 -5.98 3.35
C ALA A 44 15.96 -5.77 3.41
N VAL A 45 16.70 -6.21 2.38
CA VAL A 45 18.15 -5.99 2.29
C VAL A 45 18.49 -4.49 2.24
N ILE A 46 17.76 -3.71 1.45
CA ILE A 46 17.93 -2.26 1.38
C ILE A 46 17.64 -1.62 2.74
N ALA A 47 16.55 -2.01 3.41
CA ALA A 47 16.20 -1.49 4.73
C ALA A 47 17.30 -1.80 5.76
N LEU A 48 17.83 -3.02 5.78
CA LEU A 48 18.95 -3.40 6.64
C LEU A 48 20.21 -2.59 6.32
N PHE A 49 20.54 -2.41 5.03
CA PHE A 49 21.69 -1.62 4.62
C PHE A 49 21.59 -0.17 5.09
N ILE A 50 20.43 0.48 4.89
CA ILE A 50 20.21 1.87 5.31
C ILE A 50 20.26 1.98 6.84
N ALA A 51 19.62 1.05 7.56
CA ALA A 51 19.56 1.05 9.02
C ALA A 51 20.94 0.83 9.69
N ASN A 52 21.90 0.21 9.00
CA ASN A 52 23.26 0.01 9.49
C ASN A 52 24.27 1.03 8.92
N SER A 53 23.81 2.02 8.15
CA SER A 53 24.65 3.05 7.53
C SER A 53 24.64 4.37 8.31
N ALA A 54 25.46 5.34 7.89
CA ALA A 54 25.45 6.70 8.44
C ALA A 54 24.08 7.42 8.28
N LEU A 55 23.19 6.93 7.41
CA LEU A 55 21.82 7.43 7.26
C LEU A 55 20.83 6.87 8.28
N ALA A 56 21.26 5.98 9.19
CA ALA A 56 20.39 5.34 10.16
C ALA A 56 19.59 6.33 11.02
N HIS A 57 20.22 7.44 11.43
CA HIS A 57 19.54 8.51 12.18
C HIS A 57 18.40 9.14 11.37
N HIS A 58 18.70 9.58 10.15
CA HIS A 58 17.68 10.16 9.25
C HIS A 58 16.57 9.16 8.91
N TYR A 59 16.92 7.89 8.69
CA TYR A 59 15.95 6.83 8.47
C TYR A 59 15.01 6.67 9.67
N HIS A 60 15.56 6.61 10.88
CA HIS A 60 14.75 6.43 12.09
C HIS A 60 13.89 7.66 12.41
N ASP A 61 14.41 8.87 12.20
CA ASP A 61 13.67 10.11 12.42
C ASP A 61 12.53 10.27 11.41
N PHE A 62 12.73 9.84 10.16
CA PHE A 62 11.66 9.79 9.16
C PHE A 62 10.46 8.97 9.66
N PHE A 63 10.68 7.77 10.20
CA PHE A 63 9.58 6.93 10.73
C PHE A 63 8.96 7.46 12.03
N LYS A 64 9.64 8.37 12.74
CA LYS A 64 9.12 9.04 13.95
C LYS A 64 8.27 10.26 13.65
N LEU A 65 8.26 10.76 12.41
CA LEU A 65 7.42 11.90 12.04
C LEU A 65 5.98 11.63 12.44
N TYR A 66 5.40 12.56 13.20
CA TYR A 66 4.00 12.48 13.60
C TYR A 66 3.13 12.92 12.43
N PHE A 67 2.27 12.01 11.98
CA PHE A 67 1.23 12.31 11.01
C PHE A 67 -0.10 12.33 11.74
N THR A 68 -0.73 13.51 11.75
CA THR A 68 -2.01 13.74 12.41
C THR A 68 -3.06 13.96 11.34
N ILE A 69 -4.12 13.16 11.37
CA ILE A 69 -5.32 13.38 10.57
C ILE A 69 -6.53 13.47 11.49
N GLY A 70 -7.41 14.43 11.21
CA GLY A 70 -8.56 14.69 12.05
C GLY A 70 -9.19 16.05 11.82
N LEU A 71 -10.39 16.21 12.39
CA LEU A 71 -11.07 17.49 12.51
C LEU A 71 -10.82 18.04 13.93
N GLU A 72 -11.26 19.27 14.19
CA GLU A 72 -10.98 19.98 15.44
C GLU A 72 -11.35 19.19 16.71
N GLU A 73 -12.46 18.43 16.68
CA GLU A 73 -12.92 17.60 17.81
C GLU A 73 -12.36 16.16 17.83
N PHE A 74 -11.83 15.66 16.71
CA PHE A 74 -11.34 14.28 16.61
C PHE A 74 -10.02 14.25 15.85
N GLN A 75 -8.92 14.18 16.58
CA GLN A 75 -7.57 14.13 16.04
C GLN A 75 -6.91 12.78 16.34
N LEU A 76 -6.48 12.09 15.29
CA LEU A 76 -5.67 10.88 15.42
C LEU A 76 -4.23 11.22 15.06
N SER A 77 -3.40 11.40 16.07
CA SER A 77 -1.96 11.61 15.90
C SER A 77 -1.20 10.31 16.16
N LYS A 78 -0.49 9.83 15.15
CA LYS A 78 0.38 8.64 15.25
C LYS A 78 1.67 8.90 14.49
N THR A 79 2.74 8.22 14.87
CA THR A 79 3.98 8.26 14.08
C THR A 79 3.74 7.57 12.73
N LEU A 80 4.53 7.95 11.71
CA LEU A 80 4.49 7.27 10.41
C LEU A 80 4.68 5.76 10.54
N HIS A 81 5.52 5.31 11.47
CA HIS A 81 5.68 3.89 11.75
C HIS A 81 4.36 3.21 12.12
N HIS A 82 3.56 3.82 13.00
CA HIS A 82 2.27 3.28 13.40
C HIS A 82 1.25 3.33 12.27
N TRP A 83 1.19 4.43 11.50
CA TRP A 83 0.33 4.51 10.33
C TRP A 83 0.60 3.43 9.29
N ILE A 84 1.88 3.15 9.01
CA ILE A 84 2.27 2.12 8.05
C ILE A 84 1.91 0.73 8.60
N ASN A 85 2.15 0.47 9.88
CA ASN A 85 1.81 -0.80 10.51
C ASN A 85 0.29 -1.05 10.47
N ASP A 86 -0.49 -0.07 10.92
CA ASP A 86 -1.96 -0.14 10.94
C ASP A 86 -2.52 -0.29 9.51
N GLY A 87 -1.96 0.44 8.53
CA GLY A 87 -2.40 0.37 7.14
C GLY A 87 -2.01 -0.92 6.41
N LEU A 88 -0.93 -1.59 6.81
CA LEU A 88 -0.54 -2.90 6.26
C LEU A 88 -1.27 -4.07 6.92
N MET A 89 -1.73 -3.89 8.16
CA MET A 89 -2.52 -4.89 8.90
C MET A 89 -4.02 -4.86 8.55
N ALA A 90 -4.50 -3.71 8.05
CA ALA A 90 -5.89 -3.46 7.68
C ALA A 90 -6.36 -4.20 6.41
#